data_AF-A0A917N5Y3-F1
#
_entry.id   AF-A0A917N5Y3-F1
#
_cell.length_a   1.000
_cell.length_b   1.000
_cell.length_c   1.000
_cell.angle_alpha   90.00
_cell.angle_beta   90.00
_cell.angle_gamma   90.00
#
_symmetry.space_group_name_H-M   'P 1'
#
loop_
_entity.id
_entity.type
_entity.pdbx_description
1 polymer ?
#
loop_
_entity_poly.entity_id
_entity_poly.type
_entity_poly.pdbx_seq_one_letter_code
_entity_poly.pdbx_strand_id
1 'polypeptide(L)'
;MEQFNQYSVWGAMYAFFEKIEEEFYESSLAEEQGFPEVLITPSYLEDYLNDPGKTFFVLWYKIQEYLKEVKKLDVKKYTMFEEEKAKLIQLLIQSDFEFIDSDFFQSYSFLIGYLSHIK
;
A
#
# COMPACT_ATOMS: atom_id res chain seq x y z
N MET A 1 13.78 -14.55 -12.66
CA MET A 1 12.90 -13.52 -13.28
C MET A 1 11.54 -13.49 -12.60
N GLU A 2 10.90 -14.64 -12.40
CA GLU A 2 9.56 -14.76 -11.79
C GLU A 2 9.46 -14.19 -10.36
N GLN A 3 10.37 -14.59 -9.46
CA GLN A 3 10.43 -14.04 -8.08
C GLN A 3 10.72 -12.52 -8.04
N PHE A 4 11.53 -12.00 -8.96
CA PHE A 4 11.82 -10.56 -9.02
C PHE A 4 10.54 -9.75 -9.35
N ASN A 5 9.70 -10.27 -10.25
CA ASN A 5 8.43 -9.65 -10.61
C ASN A 5 7.43 -9.68 -9.43
N GLN A 6 7.40 -10.77 -8.66
CA GLN A 6 6.49 -10.91 -7.52
C GLN A 6 6.78 -9.87 -6.42
N TYR A 7 8.03 -9.76 -5.95
CA TYR A 7 8.38 -8.84 -4.87
C TYR A 7 8.35 -7.38 -5.28
N SER A 8 8.61 -7.06 -6.55
CA SER A 8 8.44 -5.68 -7.03
C SER A 8 6.97 -5.26 -7.08
N VAL A 9 6.04 -6.15 -7.41
CA VAL A 9 4.60 -5.87 -7.31
C VAL A 9 4.17 -5.68 -5.85
N TRP A 10 4.75 -6.43 -4.92
CA TRP A 10 4.54 -6.23 -3.48
C TRP A 10 4.99 -4.84 -3.00
N GLY A 11 6.18 -4.41 -3.43
CA GLY A 11 6.67 -3.06 -3.16
C GLY A 11 5.73 -1.98 -3.69
N ALA A 12 5.23 -2.17 -4.92
CA ALA A 12 4.26 -1.27 -5.53
C ALA A 12 2.93 -1.23 -4.76
N MET A 13 2.46 -2.38 -4.26
CA MET A 13 1.24 -2.47 -3.46
C MET A 13 1.40 -1.80 -2.09
N TYR A 14 2.57 -1.94 -1.45
CA TYR A 14 2.87 -1.23 -0.21
C TYR A 14 2.95 0.29 -0.42
N ALA A 15 3.56 0.76 -1.51
CA ALA A 15 3.56 2.19 -1.84
C ALA A 15 2.13 2.72 -2.09
N PHE A 16 1.29 1.94 -2.79
CA PHE A 16 -0.11 2.26 -2.99
C PHE A 16 -0.88 2.37 -1.68
N PHE A 17 -0.54 1.54 -0.70
CA PHE A 17 -1.12 1.57 0.63
C PHE A 17 -0.81 2.86 1.39
N GLU A 18 0.46 3.25 1.42
CA GLU A 18 0.88 4.50 2.06
C GLU A 18 0.24 5.73 1.39
N LYS A 19 0.12 5.72 0.06
CA LYS A 19 -0.53 6.79 -0.70
C LYS A 19 -2.01 7.00 -0.34
N ILE A 20 -2.77 5.92 -0.12
CA ILE A 20 -4.17 6.04 0.31
C ILE A 20 -4.25 6.54 1.75
N GLU A 21 -3.34 6.06 2.61
CA GLU A 21 -3.28 6.49 4.00
C GLU A 21 -2.95 7.99 4.09
N GLU A 22 -1.94 8.47 3.36
CA GLU A 22 -1.62 9.89 3.23
C GLU A 22 -2.83 10.70 2.75
N GLU A 23 -3.48 10.24 1.69
CA GLU A 23 -4.63 10.93 1.13
C GLU A 23 -5.81 11.05 2.11
N PHE A 24 -6.09 9.96 2.83
CA PHE A 24 -7.10 9.95 3.87
C PHE A 24 -6.77 11.00 4.94
N TYR A 25 -5.51 11.07 5.37
CA TYR A 25 -5.08 12.05 6.36
C TYR A 25 -5.15 13.49 5.84
N GLU A 26 -4.65 13.78 4.64
CA GLU A 26 -4.78 15.11 4.03
C GLU A 26 -6.23 15.56 3.92
N SER A 27 -7.11 14.65 3.47
CA SER A 27 -8.54 14.93 3.33
C SER A 27 -9.22 15.12 4.69
N SER A 28 -8.81 14.37 5.73
CA SER A 28 -9.36 14.51 7.09
C SER A 28 -8.88 15.78 7.81
N LEU A 29 -7.64 16.22 7.57
CA LEU A 29 -7.08 17.46 8.10
C LEU A 29 -7.76 18.70 7.50
N ALA A 30 -8.35 18.58 6.32
CA ALA A 30 -9.10 19.66 5.68
C ALA A 30 -10.49 19.90 6.31
N GLU A 31 -11.03 18.93 7.08
CA GLU A 31 -12.41 19.00 7.61
C GLU A 31 -12.53 19.34 9.11
N GLU A 32 -11.52 19.15 9.97
CA GLU A 32 -11.67 19.40 11.42
C GLU A 32 -10.53 20.18 12.10
N GLN A 33 -10.92 21.32 12.69
CA GLN A 33 -10.29 21.90 13.88
C GLN A 33 -10.28 20.87 15.01
N GLY A 34 -9.21 20.08 15.20
CA GLY A 34 -9.08 19.24 16.40
C GLY A 34 -8.25 17.97 16.36
N PHE A 35 -7.62 17.57 15.24
CA PHE A 35 -6.77 16.38 15.23
C PHE A 35 -5.37 16.66 15.83
N PRO A 36 -4.81 15.72 16.64
CA PRO A 36 -3.57 15.94 17.36
C PRO A 36 -2.40 16.15 16.40
N GLU A 37 -1.60 17.18 16.71
CA GLU A 37 -0.35 17.49 16.02
C GLU A 37 0.58 16.26 15.96
N VAL A 38 1.14 16.07 14.77
CA VAL A 38 2.10 15.03 14.36
C VAL A 38 1.49 13.65 14.14
N LEU A 39 1.04 13.45 12.91
CA LEU A 39 0.69 12.15 12.36
C LEU A 39 1.98 11.40 11.96
N ILE A 40 2.62 10.76 12.94
CA ILE A 40 3.61 9.72 12.64
C ILE A 40 2.81 8.45 12.34
N THR A 41 2.57 8.18 11.06
CA THR A 41 2.13 6.84 10.65
C THR A 41 3.25 5.86 11.01
N PRO A 42 2.97 4.80 11.80
CA PRO A 42 3.96 3.76 12.03
C PRO A 42 4.35 3.19 10.67
N SER A 43 5.63 3.23 10.33
CA SER A 43 6.10 2.56 9.13
C SER A 43 5.95 1.06 9.35
N TYR A 44 5.11 0.42 8.54
CA TYR A 44 4.95 -1.03 8.56
C TYR A 44 6.02 -1.72 7.72
N LEU A 45 7.01 -0.98 7.21
CA LEU A 45 8.03 -1.50 6.31
C LEU A 45 8.82 -2.65 6.93
N GLU A 46 9.23 -2.51 8.19
CA GLU A 46 9.96 -3.57 8.90
C GLU A 46 9.06 -4.79 9.16
N ASP A 47 7.82 -4.58 9.58
CA ASP A 47 6.84 -5.66 9.78
C ASP A 47 6.54 -6.38 8.45
N TYR A 48 6.49 -5.64 7.34
CA TYR A 48 6.22 -6.15 6.02
C TYR A 48 7.39 -6.97 5.47
N LEU A 49 8.62 -6.55 5.74
CA LEU A 49 9.79 -7.34 5.36
C LEU A 49 9.90 -8.63 6.18
N ASN A 50 9.44 -8.62 7.44
CA ASN A 50 9.49 -9.80 8.32
C ASN A 50 8.33 -10.79 8.07
N ASP A 51 7.11 -10.30 7.89
CA ASP A 51 5.91 -11.11 7.61
C ASP A 51 5.01 -10.37 6.60
N PRO A 52 5.35 -10.43 5.30
CA PRO A 52 4.64 -9.68 4.26
C PRO A 52 3.18 -10.10 4.16
N GLY A 53 2.88 -11.36 4.47
CA GLY A 53 1.52 -11.87 4.37
C GLY A 53 0.59 -11.32 5.42
N LYS A 54 0.98 -11.46 6.69
CA LYS A 54 0.19 -10.92 7.79
C LYS A 54 0.08 -9.40 7.68
N THR A 55 1.19 -8.72 7.38
CA THR A 55 1.20 -7.26 7.26
C THR A 55 0.34 -6.78 6.10
N PHE A 56 0.36 -7.48 4.96
CA PHE A 56 -0.54 -7.19 3.85
C PHE A 56 -2.01 -7.28 4.25
N PHE A 57 -2.45 -8.35 4.93
CA PHE A 57 -3.86 -8.47 5.31
C PHE A 57 -4.31 -7.35 6.26
N VAL A 58 -3.44 -6.95 7.19
CA VAL A 58 -3.70 -5.82 8.11
C VAL A 58 -3.85 -4.52 7.33
N LEU A 59 -2.88 -4.20 6.46
CA LEU A 59 -2.91 -3.00 5.64
C LEU A 59 -4.09 -2.99 4.68
N TRP A 60 -4.36 -4.12 4.02
CA TRP A 60 -5.47 -4.27 3.09
C TRP A 60 -6.81 -3.92 3.74
N TYR A 61 -7.07 -4.46 4.93
CA TYR A 61 -8.31 -4.16 5.66
C TYR A 61 -8.40 -2.68 6.03
N LYS A 62 -7.32 -2.12 6.59
CA LYS A 62 -7.22 -0.70 6.97
C LYS A 62 -7.53 0.23 5.79
N ILE A 63 -7.03 -0.11 4.61
CA ILE A 63 -7.13 0.70 3.40
C ILE A 63 -8.51 0.62 2.76
N GLN A 64 -9.23 -0.50 2.89
CA GLN A 64 -10.63 -0.53 2.48
C GLN A 64 -11.47 0.47 3.28
N GLU A 65 -11.17 0.68 4.57
CA GLU A 65 -11.84 1.71 5.37
C GLU A 65 -11.45 3.12 4.88
N TYR A 66 -10.17 3.38 4.62
CA TYR A 66 -9.72 4.68 4.10
C TYR A 66 -10.32 5.01 2.73
N LEU A 67 -10.40 4.03 1.83
CA LEU A 67 -11.05 4.21 0.53
C LEU A 67 -12.53 4.55 0.64
N LYS A 68 -13.25 4.01 1.64
CA LYS A 68 -14.65 4.39 1.88
C LYS A 68 -14.75 5.86 2.29
N GLU A 69 -13.84 6.35 3.11
CA GLU A 69 -13.81 7.76 3.53
C GLU A 69 -13.40 8.67 2.35
N VAL A 70 -12.33 8.33 1.63
CA VAL A 70 -11.93 9.04 0.40
C VAL A 70 -13.08 9.11 -0.61
N LYS A 71 -13.87 8.04 -0.77
CA LYS A 71 -15.06 8.03 -1.66
C LYS A 71 -16.11 9.06 -1.26
N LYS A 72 -16.32 9.29 0.04
CA LYS A 72 -17.29 10.29 0.52
C LYS A 72 -16.81 11.70 0.19
N LEU A 73 -15.50 11.94 0.25
CA LEU A 73 -14.87 13.25 0.09
C LEU A 73 -14.62 13.59 -1.39
N ASP A 74 -14.03 12.66 -2.15
CA ASP A 74 -13.71 12.82 -3.58
C ASP A 74 -13.91 11.49 -4.36
N VAL A 75 -15.07 11.38 -5.01
CA VAL A 75 -15.44 10.23 -5.84
C VAL A 75 -14.49 10.02 -7.02
N LYS A 76 -13.96 11.10 -7.61
CA LYS A 76 -13.06 11.00 -8.76
C LYS A 76 -11.74 10.39 -8.32
N LYS A 77 -11.20 10.86 -7.19
CA LYS A 77 -9.96 10.34 -6.62
C LYS A 77 -10.10 8.89 -6.17
N TYR A 78 -11.21 8.56 -5.50
CA TYR A 78 -11.55 7.17 -5.17
C TYR A 78 -11.56 6.26 -6.42
N THR A 79 -12.16 6.71 -7.52
CA THR A 79 -12.21 5.92 -8.76
C THR A 79 -10.81 5.65 -9.30
N MET A 80 -9.92 6.65 -9.27
CA MET A 80 -8.53 6.48 -9.67
C MET A 80 -7.79 5.45 -8.80
N PHE A 81 -8.02 5.45 -7.47
CA PHE A 81 -7.43 4.46 -6.58
C PHE A 81 -7.97 3.05 -6.83
N GLU A 82 -9.27 2.89 -7.09
CA GLU A 82 -9.84 1.58 -7.43
C GLU A 82 -9.25 1.01 -8.73
N GLU A 83 -9.00 1.85 -9.74
CA GLU A 83 -8.34 1.44 -10.98
C GLU A 83 -6.89 1.01 -10.75
N GLU A 84 -6.13 1.77 -9.96
CA GLU A 84 -4.75 1.44 -9.59
C GLU A 84 -4.69 0.15 -8.76
N LYS A 85 -5.58 0.00 -7.78
CA LYS A 85 -5.77 -1.23 -6.99
C LYS A 85 -6.03 -2.44 -7.87
N ALA A 86 -6.96 -2.32 -8.81
CA ALA A 86 -7.31 -3.43 -9.71
C ALA A 86 -6.12 -3.89 -10.55
N LYS A 87 -5.32 -2.95 -11.07
CA LYS A 87 -4.09 -3.26 -11.82
C LYS A 87 -3.06 -3.98 -10.95
N LEU A 88 -2.82 -3.50 -9.73
CA LEU A 88 -1.87 -4.11 -8.81
C LEU A 88 -2.30 -5.51 -8.36
N ILE A 89 -3.61 -5.73 -8.10
CA ILE A 89 -4.13 -7.08 -7.82
C ILE A 89 -3.93 -8.01 -9.02
N GLN A 90 -4.21 -7.52 -10.24
CA GLN A 90 -4.02 -8.33 -11.44
C GLN A 90 -2.55 -8.75 -11.60
N LEU A 91 -1.62 -7.85 -11.33
CA LEU A 91 -0.18 -8.15 -11.33
C LEU A 91 0.21 -9.16 -10.24
N LEU A 92 -0.37 -9.06 -9.04
CA LEU A 92 -0.15 -10.04 -7.98
C LEU A 92 -0.62 -11.44 -8.39
N ILE A 93 -1.83 -11.55 -8.95
CA ILE A 93 -2.38 -12.83 -9.43
C ILE A 93 -1.51 -13.43 -10.53
N GLN A 94 -0.99 -12.61 -11.44
CA GLN A 94 -0.12 -13.06 -12.54
C GLN A 94 1.28 -13.48 -12.09
N SER A 95 1.69 -13.13 -10.87
CA SER A 95 3.03 -13.42 -10.37
C SER A 95 3.20 -14.80 -9.74
N ASP A 96 2.20 -15.70 -9.85
CA ASP A 96 2.15 -17.02 -9.20
C ASP A 96 2.54 -16.93 -7.72
N PHE A 97 1.76 -16.10 -7.03
CA PHE A 97 2.05 -15.56 -5.73
C PHE A 97 2.16 -16.62 -4.60
N GLU A 98 3.26 -16.56 -3.83
CA GLU A 98 3.51 -17.35 -2.61
C GLU A 98 3.96 -16.47 -1.43
N PHE A 99 3.48 -16.75 -0.21
CA PHE A 99 4.01 -16.18 1.03
C PHE A 99 5.26 -16.96 1.44
N ILE A 100 6.45 -16.44 1.13
CA ILE A 100 7.74 -17.04 1.48
C ILE A 100 8.50 -16.05 2.37
N ASP A 101 9.23 -16.57 3.36
CA ASP A 101 10.16 -15.79 4.20
C ASP A 101 11.09 -14.96 3.31
N SER A 102 11.26 -13.68 3.65
CA SER A 102 12.02 -12.76 2.80
C SER A 102 13.52 -13.02 2.88
N ASP A 103 14.16 -13.18 1.72
CA ASP A 103 15.63 -13.09 1.61
C ASP A 103 16.09 -11.68 1.18
N PHE A 104 17.41 -11.46 1.17
CA PHE A 104 17.99 -10.18 0.79
C PHE A 104 17.61 -9.73 -0.63
N PHE A 105 17.52 -10.66 -1.58
CA PHE A 105 17.20 -10.37 -2.98
C PHE A 105 15.72 -9.99 -3.15
N GLN A 106 14.86 -10.64 -2.37
CA GLN A 106 13.43 -10.35 -2.30
C GLN A 106 13.17 -8.98 -1.65
N SER A 107 13.89 -8.65 -0.58
CA SER A 107 13.86 -7.33 0.07
C SER A 107 14.30 -6.21 -0.89
N TYR A 108 15.33 -6.47 -1.71
CA TYR A 108 15.79 -5.51 -2.72
C TYR A 108 14.78 -5.34 -3.86
N SER A 109 14.19 -6.43 -4.34
CA SER A 109 13.15 -6.40 -5.39
C SER A 109 11.90 -5.65 -4.91
N PHE A 110 11.52 -5.87 -3.64
CA PHE A 110 10.49 -5.09 -2.96
C PHE A 110 10.82 -3.61 -2.93
N LEU A 111 12.03 -3.25 -2.50
CA LEU A 111 12.44 -1.85 -2.41
C LEU A 111 12.42 -1.17 -3.80
N ILE A 112 12.84 -1.86 -4.86
CA ILE A 112 12.73 -1.34 -6.23
C ILE A 112 11.28 -1.06 -6.60
N GLY A 113 10.39 -2.02 -6.35
CA GLY A 113 8.96 -1.87 -6.59
C GLY A 113 8.37 -0.68 -5.85
N TYR A 114 8.69 -0.57 -4.57
CA TYR A 114 8.27 0.51 -3.68
C TYR A 114 8.76 1.88 -4.16
N LEU A 115 10.07 2.04 -4.36
CA LEU A 115 10.66 3.32 -4.78
C LEU A 115 10.23 3.75 -6.18
N SER A 116 9.83 2.81 -7.05
CA SER A 116 9.29 3.14 -8.37
C SER A 116 7.86 3.70 -8.32
N HIS A 117 7.17 3.56 -7.17
CA HIS A 117 5.77 3.93 -6.99
C HIS A 117 5.55 5.00 -5.92
N ILE A 118 6.56 5.28 -5.08
CA ILE A 118 6.55 6.46 -4.20
C ILE A 118 6.79 7.73 -5.05
N LYS A 119 6.00 8.77 -4.83
CA LYS A 119 6.16 10.09 -5.46
C LYS A 119 6.78 11.06 -4.48
#